data_AF-A0A2E7UEV9-F1
#
_entry.id   AF-A0A2E7UEV9-F1
#
_cell.length_a   1.000
_cell.length_b   1.000
_cell.length_c   1.000
_cell.angle_alpha   90.00
_cell.angle_beta   90.00
_cell.angle_gamma   90.00
#
_symmetry.space_group_name_H-M   'P 1'
#
loop_
_entity.id
_entity.type
_entity.pdbx_description
1 polymer ?
#
loop_
_entity_poly.entity_id
_entity_poly.type
_entity_poly.pdbx_seq_one_letter_code
_entity_poly.pdbx_strand_id
1 'polypeptide(L)' 'MTKKELLKKWILDALQDDGDSTVTEVAKHIWVNHEADLKQAGDLLYTWQYDMRWVAQELQDNHLIVKRKTDRKWALR' A
#
# COMPACT_ATOMS: atom_id res chain seq x y z
N MET A 1 6.99 -15.10 -4.19
CA MET A 1 6.71 -13.80 -3.54
C MET A 1 5.78 -14.04 -2.37
N THR A 2 6.08 -13.41 -1.23
CA THR A 2 5.21 -13.43 -0.05
C THR A 2 4.09 -12.38 -0.19
N LYS A 3 3.00 -12.54 0.58
CA LYS A 3 1.89 -11.57 0.64
C LYS A 3 2.37 -10.14 0.92
N LYS A 4 3.37 -10.03 1.79
CA LYS A 4 4.01 -8.78 2.18
C LYS A 4 4.78 -8.10 1.04
N GLU A 5 5.51 -8.87 0.24
CA GLU A 5 6.26 -8.34 -0.91
C GLU A 5 5.32 -7.78 -1.99
N LEU A 6 4.17 -8.44 -2.21
CA LEU A 6 3.13 -7.95 -3.12
C LEU A 6 2.58 -6.61 -2.66
N LEU A 7 2.13 -6.53 -1.40
CA LEU A 7 1.62 -5.28 -0.82
C LEU A 7 2.66 -4.15 -0.86
N LYS A 8 3.93 -4.47 -0.59
CA LYS A 8 5.03 -3.50 -0.67
C LYS A 8 5.12 -2.91 -2.07
N LYS A 9 5.12 -3.76 -3.09
CA LYS A 9 5.17 -3.34 -4.49
C LYS A 9 3.96 -2.47 -4.83
N TRP A 10 2.75 -2.93 -4.52
CA TRP A 10 1.53 -2.20 -4.87
C TRP A 10 1.39 -0.83 -4.18
N ILE A 11 1.89 -0.68 -2.95
CA ILE A 11 1.95 0.63 -2.27
C ILE A 11 2.89 1.58 -3.03
N LEU A 12 4.06 1.10 -3.46
CA LEU A 12 5.02 1.92 -4.19
C LEU A 12 4.49 2.28 -5.59
N ASP A 13 3.89 1.32 -6.29
CA ASP A 13 3.25 1.54 -7.60
C ASP A 13 2.14 2.62 -7.48
N ALA A 14 1.29 2.53 -6.46
CA ALA A 14 0.25 3.53 -6.20
C ALA A 14 0.81 4.94 -5.96
N LEU A 15 1.87 5.06 -5.15
CA LEU A 15 2.51 6.36 -4.89
C LEU A 15 3.31 6.89 -6.08
N GLN A 16 3.77 6.00 -6.95
CA GLN A 16 4.47 6.36 -8.18
C GLN A 16 3.51 6.92 -9.24
N ASP A 17 2.30 6.35 -9.32
CA ASP A 17 1.28 6.71 -10.31
C ASP A 17 0.41 7.89 -9.85
N ASP A 18 -0.10 7.85 -8.62
CA ASP A 18 -1.04 8.85 -8.08
C ASP A 18 -0.32 9.98 -7.31
N GLY A 19 0.99 9.82 -7.07
CA GLY A 19 1.78 10.71 -6.23
C GLY A 19 1.37 10.62 -4.76
N ASP A 20 1.46 11.75 -4.05
CA ASP A 20 1.17 11.80 -2.63
C ASP A 20 -0.29 11.44 -2.34
N SER A 21 -0.47 10.32 -1.64
CA SER A 21 -1.79 9.71 -1.51
C SER A 21 -2.07 9.32 -0.06
N THR A 22 -3.32 9.50 0.36
CA THR A 22 -3.83 9.00 1.63
C THR A 22 -3.92 7.48 1.61
N VAL A 23 -4.01 6.88 2.79
CA VAL A 23 -4.18 5.42 2.94
C VAL A 23 -5.36 4.88 2.13
N THR A 24 -6.45 5.65 2.04
CA THR A 24 -7.66 5.26 1.32
C THR A 24 -7.48 5.37 -0.20
N GLU A 25 -6.77 6.39 -0.68
CA GLU A 25 -6.42 6.53 -2.11
C GLU A 25 -5.53 5.38 -2.56
N VAL A 26 -4.49 5.05 -1.78
CA VAL A 26 -3.64 3.88 -2.04
C VAL A 26 -4.45 2.58 -2.01
N ALA A 27 -5.32 2.38 -1.02
CA ALA A 27 -6.19 1.20 -1.00
C ALA A 27 -7.08 1.11 -2.24
N LYS A 28 -7.65 2.23 -2.69
CA LYS A 28 -8.49 2.27 -3.90
C LYS A 28 -7.67 1.92 -5.15
N HIS A 29 -6.46 2.46 -5.29
CA HIS A 29 -5.55 2.13 -6.38
C HIS A 29 -5.25 0.63 -6.42
N ILE A 30 -4.86 0.05 -5.27
CA ILE A 30 -4.57 -1.38 -5.15
C ILE A 30 -5.78 -2.22 -5.53
N TRP A 31 -6.98 -1.84 -5.05
CA TRP A 31 -8.19 -2.55 -5.42
C TRP A 31 -8.44 -2.52 -6.93
N VAL A 32 -8.39 -1.34 -7.54
CA VAL A 32 -8.67 -1.18 -8.99
C VAL A 32 -7.68 -1.97 -9.86
N ASN A 33 -6.40 -2.02 -9.47
CA ASN A 33 -5.34 -2.63 -10.29
C ASN A 33 -5.04 -4.11 -9.95
N HIS A 34 -5.35 -4.55 -8.73
CA HIS A 34 -4.96 -5.87 -8.20
C HIS A 34 -6.11 -6.67 -7.58
N GLU A 35 -7.38 -6.35 -7.88
CA GLU A 35 -8.54 -7.10 -7.40
C GLU A 35 -8.43 -8.61 -7.69
N ALA A 36 -8.04 -8.96 -8.91
CA ALA A 36 -7.92 -10.36 -9.33
C ALA A 36 -6.84 -11.11 -8.53
N ASP A 37 -5.72 -10.44 -8.25
CA ASP A 37 -4.61 -10.99 -7.45
C ASP A 37 -5.02 -11.16 -5.98
N LEU A 38 -5.71 -10.16 -5.41
CA LEU A 38 -6.24 -10.21 -4.04
C LEU A 38 -7.24 -11.35 -3.86
N LYS A 39 -8.15 -11.54 -4.83
CA LYS A 39 -9.13 -12.64 -4.80
C LYS A 39 -8.47 -14.02 -4.83
N GLN A 40 -7.31 -14.15 -5.49
CA GLN A 40 -6.53 -15.39 -5.55
C GLN A 40 -5.65 -15.60 -4.31
N ALA A 41 -5.39 -14.55 -3.52
CA ALA A 41 -4.52 -14.61 -2.35
C ALA A 41 -5.16 -15.24 -1.09
N GLY A 42 -6.38 -15.78 -1.21
CA GLY A 42 -7.11 -16.48 -0.15
C GLY A 42 -7.47 -15.54 1.01
N ASP A 43 -7.06 -15.89 2.23
CA ASP A 43 -7.36 -15.12 3.45
C ASP A 43 -6.90 -13.66 3.38
N LEU A 44 -5.87 -13.37 2.57
CA LEU A 44 -5.38 -12.01 2.37
C LEU A 44 -6.47 -11.08 1.83
N LEU A 45 -7.43 -11.59 1.03
CA LEU A 45 -8.57 -10.82 0.54
C LEU A 45 -9.33 -10.12 1.68
N TYR A 46 -9.36 -10.71 2.86
CA TYR A 46 -10.10 -10.19 4.01
C TYR A 46 -9.23 -9.34 4.96
N THR A 47 -7.90 -9.46 4.89
CA THR A 47 -6.98 -8.78 5.82
C THR A 47 -6.07 -7.75 5.15
N TRP A 48 -6.03 -7.67 3.82
CA TRP A 48 -4.99 -6.92 3.10
C TRP A 48 -4.93 -5.44 3.46
N GLN A 49 -6.04 -4.78 3.79
CA GLN A 49 -6.01 -3.37 4.19
C GLN A 49 -5.31 -3.15 5.53
N TYR A 50 -5.44 -4.12 6.45
CA TYR A 50 -4.70 -4.12 7.70
C TYR A 50 -3.22 -4.42 7.46
N ASP A 51 -2.93 -5.45 6.67
CA ASP A 51 -1.56 -5.83 6.30
C ASP A 51 -0.84 -4.68 5.57
N MET A 52 -1.52 -4.00 4.65
CA MET A 52 -1.00 -2.84 3.90
C MET A 52 -0.54 -1.72 4.83
N ARG A 53 -1.25 -1.47 5.94
CA ARG A 53 -0.84 -0.44 6.91
C ARG A 53 0.44 -0.83 7.65
N TRP A 54 0.61 -2.10 7.99
CA TRP A 54 1.86 -2.61 8.57
C TRP A 54 3.02 -2.52 7.58
N VAL A 55 2.79 -2.92 6.33
CA VAL A 55 3.80 -2.81 5.27
C VAL A 55 4.18 -1.34 5.03
N ALA A 56 3.22 -0.42 5.04
CA ALA A 56 3.49 1.01 4.93
C ALA A 56 4.27 1.56 6.14
N GLN A 57 4.08 1.01 7.35
CA GLN A 57 4.91 1.37 8.51
C GLN A 57 6.36 0.95 8.30
N GLU A 58 6.59 -0.29 7.85
CA GLU A 58 7.94 -0.77 7.55
C GLU A 58 8.60 -0.01 6.40
N LEU A 59 7.84 0.42 5.39
CA LEU A 59 8.35 1.30 4.34
C LEU A 59 8.82 2.66 4.89
N GLN A 60 8.14 3.20 5.91
CA GLN A 60 8.57 4.42 6.60
C GLN A 60 9.85 4.19 7.41
N ASP A 61 9.91 3.07 8.14
CA ASP A 61 11.06 2.69 8.95
C ASP A 61 12.31 2.49 8.07
N ASN A 62 12.13 1.97 6.85
CA ASN A 62 13.17 1.84 5.83
C ASN A 62 13.42 3.13 5.02
N HIS A 63 12.80 4.26 5.39
CA HIS A 63 12.95 5.55 4.72
C HIS A 63 12.59 5.57 3.22
N LEU A 64 11.74 4.66 2.75
CA LEU A 64 11.27 4.62 1.37
C LEU A 64 10.06 5.52 1.14
N ILE A 65 9.21 5.66 2.16
CA ILE A 65 8.07 6.58 2.13
C ILE A 65 8.03 7.42 3.40
N VAL A 66 7.36 8.56 3.36
CA VAL A 66 7.11 9.42 4.52
C VAL A 66 5.62 9.64 4.71
N LYS A 67 5.16 9.63 5.95
CA LYS A 67 3.79 10.02 6.30
C LYS A 67 3.77 11.46 6.77
N ARG A 68 3.14 12.34 5.99
CA ARG A 68 2.96 13.74 6.35
C ARG A 68 1.87 13.88 7.41
N LYS A 69 2.16 14.64 8.47
CA LYS A 69 1.20 14.86 9.57
C LYS A 69 0.10 15.84 9.21
N THR A 70 0.34 16.74 8.25
CA THR A 70 -0.58 17.82 7.85
C THR A 70 -1.81 17.30 7.13
N ASP A 71 -1.62 16.39 6.17
CA ASP A 71 -2.66 15.87 5.27
C ASP A 71 -2.85 14.35 5.39
N ARG A 72 -2.07 13.69 6.26
CA ARG A 72 -2.04 12.23 6.47
C ARG A 72 -1.70 11.44 5.20
N LYS A 73 -1.05 12.08 4.23
CA LYS A 73 -0.61 11.45 2.99
C LYS A 73 0.68 10.68 3.19
N TRP A 74 0.80 9.58 2.47
CA TRP A 74 2.05 8.91 2.18
C TRP A 74 2.66 9.51 0.93
N ALA A 75 3.97 9.67 0.94
CA ALA A 75 4.75 10.21 -0.16
C ALA A 75 6.03 9.40 -0.31
N LEU A 76 6.50 9.21 -1.55
CA LEU A 76 7.83 8.65 -1.78
C LEU A 76 8.89 9.61 -1.23
N ARG A 77 10.00 9.05 -0.74
CA ARG A 77 11.12 9.85 -0.23
C ARG A 77 12.16 10.13 -1.32
#